data_AF-A0A849TH87-F1
#
_entry.id   AF-A0A849TH87-F1
#
_cell.length_a   1.000
_cell.length_b   1.000
_cell.length_c   1.000
_cell.angle_alpha   90.00
_cell.angle_beta   90.00
_cell.angle_gamma   90.00
#
_symmetry.space_group_name_H-M   'P 1'
#
loop_
_entity.id
_entity.type
_entity.pdbx_description
1 polymer ?
#
loop_
_entity_poly.entity_id
_entity_poly.type
_entity_poly.pdbx_seq_one_letter_code
_entity_poly.pdbx_strand_id
1 'polypeptide(L)'
;MSSSGSLMRLRQGNEGEFLSWLEKLGLKDFLRHYPVRRLVEWGWLRPQSRVIFPESFFLEEEEPPSFGGHRRSDLKGEQLLWDSSWFVGEREPLWFLDPFFRPGDKEGQVLFGKDSAGALSAVPESFMHPDGVEVIPFVDYFFHWQAYALLDVIRYADRFGPVLVAPNLHERLAFIESCCVEIHDYWKPEEILVLPSRWGGLAESMTWLSHYRSYKEAFAFHAQVDGLFCQGALELAQFLGVTDEKLANAIKEKMLVLAQDWRRENDWYSPWIRDAYPYLQADIYDAVEWLCLLSGKTLEFYLDLWSYDTLGQRQWAELHAVLKFDFYSKRNSFLKVAPKYFQMYCKEFAEWAGYSGEKFVALVDRLRWNNEPFDSFIHAFWQMHEEMTFRLEPTDRLGFRDRRPLDEYLILALRAEQCLMYAIEKDAGSEGQPQSLQGYIVQLASRRLGQKAIEQLKKKFYIEKITKLHNVEKLPVAAIMVMDTGLPSHEEYLVKAFLCCDVARNNFAHHYRFDKEVRKSKESGYMLTGVLVTMLYLLVEDVR
;
A
#
# COMPACT_ATOMS: atom_id res chain seq x y z
N MET A 1 -19.14 -19.41 -7.70
CA MET A 1 -18.45 -19.18 -6.42
C MET A 1 -19.01 -17.89 -5.86
N SER A 2 -19.57 -17.89 -4.66
CA SER A 2 -20.24 -16.76 -4.02
C SER A 2 -19.29 -15.94 -3.15
N SER A 3 -19.55 -14.63 -3.01
CA SER A 3 -18.87 -13.80 -2.01
C SER A 3 -19.31 -14.19 -0.60
N SER A 4 -18.41 -14.07 0.39
CA SER A 4 -18.78 -14.08 1.80
C SER A 4 -19.48 -12.75 2.12
N GLY A 5 -20.67 -12.81 2.72
CA GLY A 5 -21.42 -11.62 3.15
C GLY A 5 -20.66 -10.78 4.19
N SER A 6 -21.25 -9.66 4.62
CA SER A 6 -20.63 -8.74 5.60
C SER A 6 -20.38 -9.38 6.96
N LEU A 7 -21.08 -10.49 7.25
CA LEU A 7 -20.87 -11.31 8.44
C LEU A 7 -20.27 -12.65 8.06
N MET A 8 -19.16 -13.00 8.71
CA MET A 8 -18.52 -14.30 8.62
C MET A 8 -19.18 -15.28 9.58
N ARG A 9 -19.39 -16.51 9.12
CA ARG A 9 -20.11 -17.54 9.88
C ARG A 9 -19.19 -18.47 10.65
N LEU A 10 -19.67 -18.89 11.82
CA LEU A 10 -19.14 -20.00 12.61
C LEU A 10 -20.29 -20.98 12.93
N ARG A 11 -20.35 -22.07 12.17
CA ARG A 11 -21.31 -23.16 12.33
C ARG A 11 -20.89 -24.04 13.49
N GLN A 12 -21.85 -24.38 14.36
CA GLN A 12 -21.69 -25.29 15.50
C GLN A 12 -20.52 -24.96 16.45
N GLY A 13 -19.97 -23.73 16.37
CA GLY A 13 -18.84 -23.27 17.17
C GLY A 13 -17.45 -23.76 16.72
N ASN A 14 -17.34 -24.56 15.65
CA ASN A 14 -16.09 -25.23 15.27
C ASN A 14 -15.79 -25.26 13.76
N GLU A 15 -16.68 -24.74 12.90
CA GLU A 15 -16.49 -24.76 11.44
C GLU A 15 -16.99 -23.48 10.78
N GLY A 16 -16.43 -23.08 9.64
CA GLY A 16 -16.94 -21.96 8.84
C GLY A 16 -15.92 -20.89 8.45
N GLU A 17 -16.43 -19.84 7.81
CA GLU A 17 -15.64 -18.74 7.23
C GLU A 17 -14.86 -17.98 8.30
N PHE A 18 -15.47 -17.72 9.46
CA PHE A 18 -14.80 -16.98 10.52
C PHE A 18 -13.63 -17.77 11.12
N LEU A 19 -13.79 -19.09 11.28
CA LEU A 19 -12.68 -19.94 11.73
C LEU A 19 -11.55 -19.95 10.70
N SER A 20 -11.88 -20.15 9.42
CA SER A 20 -10.91 -20.10 8.33
C SER A 20 -10.20 -18.75 8.24
N TRP A 21 -10.90 -17.65 8.56
CA TRP A 21 -10.33 -16.32 8.65
C TRP A 21 -9.32 -16.19 9.79
N LEU A 22 -9.66 -16.64 11.00
CA LEU A 22 -8.73 -16.65 12.13
C LEU A 22 -7.48 -17.50 11.82
N GLU A 23 -7.64 -18.66 11.18
CA GLU A 23 -6.51 -19.49 10.75
C GLU A 23 -5.61 -18.79 9.73
N LYS A 24 -6.19 -18.08 8.75
CA LYS A 24 -5.44 -17.27 7.76
C LYS A 24 -4.64 -16.14 8.39
N LEU A 25 -5.08 -15.63 9.55
CA LEU A 25 -4.38 -14.63 10.34
C LEU A 25 -3.28 -15.23 11.24
N GLY A 26 -3.00 -16.53 11.13
CA GLY A 26 -1.93 -17.21 11.87
C GLY A 26 -2.37 -17.83 13.20
N LEU A 27 -3.67 -17.86 13.52
CA LEU A 27 -4.16 -18.35 14.82
C LEU A 27 -4.42 -19.85 14.88
N LYS A 28 -4.05 -20.63 13.85
CA LYS A 28 -4.38 -22.06 13.76
C LYS A 28 -3.93 -22.87 14.99
N ASP A 29 -2.69 -22.70 15.45
CA ASP A 29 -2.19 -23.43 16.61
C ASP A 29 -2.75 -22.90 17.93
N PHE A 30 -3.04 -21.60 18.01
CA PHE A 30 -3.70 -21.00 19.15
C PHE A 30 -5.10 -21.59 19.35
N LEU A 31 -5.88 -21.71 18.27
CA LEU A 31 -7.26 -22.20 18.28
C LEU A 31 -7.39 -23.69 18.65
N ARG A 32 -6.33 -24.49 18.46
CA ARG A 32 -6.26 -25.87 18.96
C ARG A 32 -6.32 -25.95 20.49
N HIS A 33 -5.75 -24.97 21.17
CA HIS A 33 -5.70 -24.89 22.62
C HIS A 33 -6.86 -24.07 23.18
N TYR A 34 -7.31 -23.07 22.43
CA TYR A 34 -8.36 -22.14 22.80
C TYR A 34 -9.45 -22.06 21.72
N PRO A 35 -10.41 -23.02 21.71
CA PRO A 35 -11.49 -23.04 20.73
C PRO A 35 -12.32 -21.76 20.77
N VAL A 36 -12.87 -21.35 19.62
CA VAL A 36 -13.62 -20.07 19.48
C VAL A 36 -14.74 -19.93 20.51
N ARG A 37 -15.45 -21.02 20.83
CA ARG A 37 -16.47 -21.03 21.89
C ARG A 37 -15.96 -20.50 23.22
N ARG A 38 -14.74 -20.89 23.65
CA ARG A 38 -14.14 -20.37 24.88
C ARG A 38 -13.78 -18.89 24.77
N LEU A 39 -13.31 -18.45 23.61
CA LEU A 39 -13.01 -17.03 23.37
C LEU A 39 -14.28 -16.16 23.46
N VAL A 40 -15.43 -16.69 23.03
CA VAL A 40 -16.73 -16.05 23.20
C VAL A 40 -17.16 -16.04 24.67
N GLU A 41 -17.00 -17.16 25.39
CA GLU A 41 -17.28 -17.25 26.85
C GLU A 41 -16.43 -16.26 27.66
N TRP A 42 -15.19 -16.01 27.26
CA TRP A 42 -14.29 -15.01 27.87
C TRP A 42 -14.58 -13.58 27.44
N GLY A 43 -15.48 -13.35 26.47
CA GLY A 43 -15.80 -12.04 25.95
C GLY A 43 -14.73 -11.43 25.03
N TRP A 44 -13.73 -12.21 24.60
CA TRP A 44 -12.69 -11.75 23.67
C TRP A 44 -13.21 -11.65 22.24
N LEU A 45 -14.27 -12.40 21.94
CA LEU A 45 -15.06 -12.33 20.72
C LEU A 45 -16.54 -12.17 21.09
N ARG A 46 -17.29 -11.41 20.30
CA ARG A 46 -18.73 -11.21 20.56
C ARG A 46 -19.51 -11.37 19.25
N PRO A 47 -20.20 -12.52 19.05
CA PRO A 47 -21.07 -12.68 17.89
C PRO A 47 -22.02 -11.50 17.78
N GLN A 48 -22.17 -10.98 16.56
CA GLN A 48 -23.17 -9.96 16.26
C GLN A 48 -24.59 -10.54 16.37
N SER A 49 -24.74 -11.82 15.98
CA SER A 49 -25.99 -12.56 16.11
C SER A 49 -25.71 -14.05 16.27
N ARG A 50 -26.66 -14.77 16.88
CA ARG A 50 -26.70 -16.23 16.96
C ARG A 50 -28.05 -16.71 16.47
N VAL A 51 -28.04 -17.54 15.44
CA VAL A 51 -29.25 -18.18 14.90
C VAL A 51 -29.28 -19.62 15.34
N ILE A 52 -30.39 -20.03 15.97
CA ILE A 52 -30.67 -21.42 16.33
C ILE A 52 -31.57 -22.02 15.26
N PHE A 53 -31.18 -23.17 14.74
CA PHE A 53 -31.90 -23.88 13.68
C PHE A 53 -32.75 -24.99 14.32
N PRO A 54 -33.94 -25.30 13.78
CA PRO A 54 -34.73 -26.44 14.25
C PRO A 54 -34.03 -27.75 13.90
N GLU A 55 -34.19 -28.80 14.72
CA GLU A 55 -33.60 -30.12 14.46
C GLU A 55 -34.01 -30.68 13.08
N SER A 56 -35.25 -30.40 12.64
CA SER A 56 -35.75 -30.78 11.32
C SER A 56 -34.90 -30.27 10.16
N PHE A 57 -34.21 -29.13 10.32
CA PHE A 57 -33.31 -28.60 9.28
C PHE A 57 -32.15 -29.56 8.96
N PHE A 58 -31.66 -30.28 9.97
CA PHE A 58 -30.56 -31.22 9.84
C PHE A 58 -31.05 -32.64 9.51
N LEU A 59 -32.17 -33.05 10.10
CA LEU A 59 -32.77 -34.38 9.90
C LEU A 59 -33.33 -34.59 8.48
N GLU A 60 -33.53 -33.51 7.72
CA GLU A 60 -34.04 -33.54 6.34
C GLU A 60 -32.92 -33.72 5.28
N GLU A 61 -31.66 -33.85 5.69
CA GLU A 61 -30.54 -34.16 4.80
C GLU A 61 -30.38 -35.68 4.61
N GLU A 62 -30.44 -36.19 3.37
CA GLU A 62 -30.18 -37.61 3.06
C GLU A 62 -28.68 -37.99 3.24
N GLU A 63 -27.79 -37.00 3.36
CA GLU A 63 -26.38 -37.15 3.75
C GLU A 63 -25.93 -35.92 4.58
N PRO A 64 -25.17 -36.09 5.67
CA PRO A 64 -24.59 -34.97 6.42
C PRO A 64 -23.59 -34.20 5.54
N PRO A 65 -23.34 -32.91 5.83
CA PRO A 65 -23.40 -31.82 4.85
C PRO A 65 -22.44 -32.01 3.66
N SER A 66 -22.87 -32.73 2.63
CA SER A 66 -22.25 -32.72 1.31
C SER A 66 -22.94 -31.62 0.48
N PHE A 67 -22.22 -30.50 0.34
CA PHE A 67 -22.61 -29.28 -0.38
C PHE A 67 -23.06 -29.58 -1.84
N GLY A 68 -24.36 -29.77 -2.12
CA GLY A 68 -24.81 -29.83 -3.51
C GLY A 68 -26.25 -30.29 -3.83
N GLY A 69 -27.05 -30.76 -2.87
CA GLY A 69 -28.38 -31.31 -3.16
C GLY A 69 -29.53 -30.28 -3.15
N HIS A 70 -30.45 -30.38 -4.12
CA HIS A 70 -31.70 -29.62 -4.17
C HIS A 70 -32.57 -29.87 -2.93
N ARG A 71 -32.72 -28.86 -2.05
CA ARG A 71 -33.60 -28.91 -0.87
C ARG A 71 -35.00 -28.37 -1.14
N ARG A 72 -35.97 -28.80 -0.33
CA ARG A 72 -37.40 -28.41 -0.40
C ARG A 72 -37.57 -26.89 -0.29
N SER A 73 -38.62 -26.36 -0.92
CA SER A 73 -38.93 -24.92 -1.00
C SER A 73 -39.19 -24.24 0.34
N ASP A 74 -39.41 -25.00 1.40
CA ASP A 74 -40.03 -24.53 2.63
C ASP A 74 -38.99 -24.07 3.67
N LEU A 75 -37.70 -24.39 3.45
CA LEU A 75 -36.54 -24.01 4.29
C LEU A 75 -35.57 -23.03 3.59
N LYS A 76 -36.06 -22.29 2.59
CA LYS A 76 -35.22 -21.38 1.78
C LYS A 76 -34.55 -20.28 2.62
N GLY A 77 -35.21 -19.79 3.68
CA GLY A 77 -34.67 -18.73 4.54
C GLY A 77 -33.55 -19.24 5.46
N GLU A 78 -33.77 -20.41 6.08
CA GLU A 78 -32.77 -21.11 6.87
C GLU A 78 -31.56 -21.50 6.01
N GLN A 79 -31.80 -21.93 4.77
CA GLN A 79 -30.72 -22.21 3.84
C GLN A 79 -29.93 -20.95 3.47
N LEU A 80 -30.57 -19.80 3.28
CA LEU A 80 -29.87 -18.53 3.05
C LEU A 80 -29.00 -18.15 4.25
N LEU A 81 -29.51 -18.27 5.48
CA LEU A 81 -28.74 -18.06 6.71
C LEU A 81 -27.57 -19.07 6.80
N TRP A 82 -27.80 -20.32 6.44
CA TRP A 82 -26.78 -21.36 6.50
C TRP A 82 -25.69 -21.20 5.44
N ASP A 83 -26.04 -20.95 4.17
CA ASP A 83 -25.17 -20.95 2.98
C ASP A 83 -24.65 -19.55 2.58
N SER A 84 -25.36 -18.48 2.94
CA SER A 84 -24.99 -17.06 2.83
C SER A 84 -24.12 -16.74 1.62
N SER A 85 -24.73 -16.84 0.44
CA SER A 85 -24.12 -16.35 -0.79
C SER A 85 -24.74 -15.01 -1.14
N TRP A 86 -23.89 -14.00 -1.31
CA TRP A 86 -24.33 -12.71 -1.85
C TRP A 86 -23.73 -12.45 -3.23
N PHE A 87 -24.57 -11.96 -4.11
CA PHE A 87 -24.23 -11.45 -5.43
C PHE A 87 -25.06 -10.19 -5.71
N VAL A 88 -24.48 -9.26 -6.47
CA VAL A 88 -25.17 -8.06 -6.92
C VAL A 88 -25.87 -8.36 -8.25
N GLY A 89 -27.21 -8.33 -8.24
CA GLY A 89 -28.05 -8.40 -9.44
C GLY A 89 -28.60 -7.03 -9.82
N GLU A 90 -28.58 -6.68 -11.10
CA GLU A 90 -29.17 -5.42 -11.56
C GLU A 90 -30.69 -5.41 -11.34
N ARG A 91 -31.21 -4.41 -10.61
CA ARG A 91 -32.63 -3.98 -10.53
C ARG A 91 -33.46 -4.42 -9.32
N GLU A 92 -32.88 -4.98 -8.26
CA GLU A 92 -33.58 -5.08 -6.97
C GLU A 92 -33.43 -3.79 -6.15
N PRO A 93 -34.46 -3.36 -5.39
CA PRO A 93 -34.29 -2.30 -4.38
C PRO A 93 -33.17 -2.66 -3.41
N LEU A 94 -32.32 -1.69 -3.06
CA LEU A 94 -31.18 -1.90 -2.14
C LEU A 94 -30.20 -3.01 -2.58
N TRP A 95 -30.04 -3.20 -3.89
CA TRP A 95 -29.11 -4.16 -4.50
C TRP A 95 -27.66 -4.03 -4.00
N PHE A 96 -27.26 -2.84 -3.55
CA PHE A 96 -25.94 -2.52 -2.99
C PHE A 96 -25.75 -2.99 -1.54
N LEU A 97 -26.83 -3.42 -0.86
CA LEU A 97 -26.78 -3.98 0.48
C LEU A 97 -26.77 -5.51 0.43
N ASP A 98 -25.98 -6.08 1.34
CA ASP A 98 -26.07 -7.47 1.72
C ASP A 98 -27.53 -7.78 2.13
N PRO A 99 -28.15 -8.86 1.60
CA PRO A 99 -29.54 -9.23 1.88
C PRO A 99 -29.89 -9.22 3.37
N PHE A 100 -28.97 -9.62 4.24
CA PHE A 100 -29.22 -9.65 5.69
C PHE A 100 -29.40 -8.27 6.33
N PHE A 101 -29.00 -7.21 5.64
CA PHE A 101 -29.10 -5.83 6.12
C PHE A 101 -30.17 -5.02 5.39
N ARG A 102 -30.92 -5.62 4.46
CA ARG A 102 -32.02 -4.95 3.77
C ARG A 102 -33.23 -4.84 4.69
N PRO A 103 -33.79 -3.63 4.90
CA PRO A 103 -35.00 -3.45 5.68
C PRO A 103 -36.17 -4.22 5.07
N GLY A 104 -36.80 -5.09 5.87
CA GLY A 104 -37.96 -5.88 5.45
C GLY A 104 -37.65 -7.32 5.04
N ASP A 105 -36.38 -7.68 4.83
CA ASP A 105 -35.99 -9.06 4.55
C ASP A 105 -36.16 -9.93 5.80
N LYS A 106 -36.79 -11.09 5.63
CA LYS A 106 -37.18 -11.98 6.74
C LYS A 106 -35.95 -12.54 7.45
N GLU A 107 -34.94 -12.88 6.67
CA GLU A 107 -33.66 -13.42 7.13
C GLU A 107 -32.88 -12.38 7.94
N GLY A 108 -32.88 -11.12 7.49
CA GLY A 108 -32.32 -9.99 8.25
C GLY A 108 -33.06 -9.74 9.57
N GLN A 109 -34.39 -9.90 9.58
CA GLN A 109 -35.17 -9.84 10.82
C GLN A 109 -34.86 -10.98 11.79
N VAL A 110 -34.47 -12.17 11.30
CA VAL A 110 -34.00 -13.25 12.17
C VAL A 110 -32.65 -12.89 12.80
N LEU A 111 -31.75 -12.24 12.06
CA LEU A 111 -30.44 -11.82 12.58
C LEU A 111 -30.52 -10.64 13.57
N PHE A 112 -31.44 -9.70 13.33
CA PHE A 112 -31.49 -8.40 14.03
C PHE A 112 -32.84 -8.10 14.74
N GLY A 113 -33.72 -9.10 14.89
CA GLY A 113 -35.10 -8.95 15.40
C GLY A 113 -35.23 -8.55 16.88
N LYS A 114 -36.46 -8.23 17.31
CA LYS A 114 -36.83 -7.46 18.54
C LYS A 114 -36.38 -8.01 19.91
N ASP A 115 -35.86 -9.23 20.00
CA ASP A 115 -35.23 -9.76 21.22
C ASP A 115 -33.73 -9.39 21.34
N SER A 116 -33.22 -8.60 20.38
CA SER A 116 -31.86 -8.01 20.33
C SER A 116 -31.57 -6.94 21.40
N ALA A 117 -32.22 -7.03 22.57
CA ALA A 117 -31.78 -6.34 23.77
C ALA A 117 -30.51 -7.02 24.35
N GLY A 118 -29.42 -6.97 23.58
CA GLY A 118 -28.03 -7.16 24.05
C GLY A 118 -27.57 -8.57 24.46
N ALA A 119 -28.49 -9.52 24.71
CA ALA A 119 -28.16 -10.88 25.12
C ALA A 119 -28.25 -11.86 23.94
N LEU A 120 -27.13 -12.51 23.61
CA LEU A 120 -27.13 -13.62 22.65
C LEU A 120 -27.95 -14.78 23.21
N SER A 121 -28.71 -15.45 22.35
CA SER A 121 -29.39 -16.69 22.71
C SER A 121 -28.40 -17.71 23.31
N ALA A 122 -28.86 -18.48 24.30
CA ALA A 122 -28.06 -19.55 24.86
C ALA A 122 -27.66 -20.56 23.76
N VAL A 123 -26.47 -21.16 23.89
CA VAL A 123 -26.06 -22.25 22.98
C VAL A 123 -27.05 -23.41 23.19
N PRO A 124 -27.70 -23.92 22.13
CA PRO A 124 -28.63 -25.04 22.25
C PRO A 124 -27.88 -26.33 22.67
N GLU A 125 -28.63 -27.28 23.24
CA GLU A 125 -28.10 -28.62 23.53
C GLU A 125 -27.77 -29.35 22.22
N SER A 126 -26.79 -30.26 22.29
CA SER A 126 -26.47 -31.13 21.16
C SER A 126 -27.49 -32.26 21.03
N PHE A 127 -27.70 -32.73 19.80
CA PHE A 127 -28.50 -33.93 19.54
C PHE A 127 -27.74 -34.87 18.61
N MET A 128 -28.13 -36.14 18.61
CA MET A 128 -27.54 -37.15 17.73
C MET A 128 -28.32 -37.24 16.42
N HIS A 129 -27.66 -36.96 15.30
CA HIS A 129 -28.19 -37.21 13.97
C HIS A 129 -28.38 -38.73 13.76
N PRO A 130 -29.39 -39.18 12.97
CA PRO A 130 -29.56 -40.58 12.60
C PRO A 130 -28.31 -41.27 12.03
N ASP A 131 -27.39 -40.50 11.43
CA ASP A 131 -26.11 -41.01 10.90
C ASP A 131 -25.01 -41.17 11.96
N GLY A 132 -25.32 -40.93 13.24
CA GLY A 132 -24.39 -41.07 14.35
C GLY A 132 -23.47 -39.88 14.58
N VAL A 133 -23.73 -38.74 13.93
CA VAL A 133 -23.00 -37.47 14.11
C VAL A 133 -23.68 -36.63 15.19
N GLU A 134 -22.91 -36.09 16.13
CA GLU A 134 -23.40 -35.11 17.11
C GLU A 134 -23.52 -33.73 16.43
N VAL A 135 -24.69 -33.10 16.52
CA VAL A 135 -24.99 -31.80 15.90
C VAL A 135 -25.36 -30.79 16.99
N ILE A 136 -24.80 -29.59 16.89
CA ILE A 136 -25.21 -28.44 17.72
C ILE A 136 -25.87 -27.40 16.81
N PRO A 137 -27.19 -27.20 16.87
CA PRO A 137 -27.94 -26.54 15.79
C PRO A 137 -27.89 -25.01 15.86
N PHE A 138 -26.70 -24.41 15.76
CA PHE A 138 -26.56 -22.95 15.72
C PHE A 138 -25.46 -22.46 14.78
N VAL A 139 -25.58 -21.19 14.38
CA VAL A 139 -24.56 -20.43 13.67
C VAL A 139 -24.35 -19.09 14.37
N ASP A 140 -23.10 -18.77 14.66
CA ASP A 140 -22.67 -17.45 15.12
C ASP A 140 -22.16 -16.62 13.95
N TYR A 141 -22.50 -15.33 13.96
CA TYR A 141 -22.14 -14.37 12.92
C TYR A 141 -21.21 -13.30 13.48
N PHE A 142 -20.06 -13.08 12.85
CA PHE A 142 -19.04 -12.14 13.30
C PHE A 142 -18.66 -11.18 12.18
N PHE A 143 -18.35 -9.93 12.54
CA PHE A 143 -17.60 -9.08 11.62
C PHE A 143 -16.13 -9.50 11.58
N HIS A 144 -15.50 -9.41 10.41
CA HIS A 144 -14.12 -9.86 10.21
C HIS A 144 -13.12 -9.11 11.08
N TRP A 145 -13.38 -7.83 11.38
CA TRP A 145 -12.52 -6.98 12.19
C TRP A 145 -12.39 -7.44 13.64
N GLN A 146 -13.34 -8.23 14.17
CA GLN A 146 -13.21 -8.80 15.51
C GLN A 146 -12.00 -9.74 15.63
N ALA A 147 -11.53 -10.31 14.53
CA ALA A 147 -10.30 -11.07 14.51
C ALA A 147 -9.06 -10.21 14.80
N TYR A 148 -9.03 -8.96 14.31
CA TYR A 148 -7.95 -8.02 14.63
C TYR A 148 -7.99 -7.60 16.09
N ALA A 149 -9.18 -7.41 16.66
CA ALA A 149 -9.34 -7.17 18.09
C ALA A 149 -8.80 -8.35 18.91
N LEU A 150 -9.14 -9.58 18.54
CA LEU A 150 -8.61 -10.78 19.20
C LEU A 150 -7.08 -10.85 19.12
N LEU A 151 -6.47 -10.51 17.98
CA LEU A 151 -5.01 -10.48 17.85
C LEU A 151 -4.36 -9.49 18.81
N ASP A 152 -4.97 -8.32 19.00
CA ASP A 152 -4.51 -7.38 20.02
C ASP A 152 -4.66 -7.97 21.42
N VAL A 153 -5.76 -8.68 21.72
CA VAL A 153 -5.91 -9.37 23.02
C VAL A 153 -4.77 -10.36 23.25
N ILE A 154 -4.55 -11.25 22.28
CA ILE A 154 -3.54 -12.30 22.36
C ILE A 154 -2.15 -11.67 22.52
N ARG A 155 -1.83 -10.64 21.75
CA ARG A 155 -0.55 -9.94 21.84
C ARG A 155 -0.32 -9.32 23.21
N TYR A 156 -1.31 -8.65 23.78
CA TYR A 156 -1.18 -8.05 25.11
C TYR A 156 -1.08 -9.12 26.19
N ALA A 157 -1.75 -10.26 26.03
CA ALA A 157 -1.64 -11.40 26.93
C ALA A 157 -0.28 -12.12 26.82
N ASP A 158 0.28 -12.24 25.62
CA ASP A 158 1.56 -12.90 25.32
C ASP A 158 2.76 -11.93 25.41
N ARG A 159 2.64 -10.86 26.21
CA ARG A 159 3.69 -9.84 26.37
C ARG A 159 4.97 -10.39 26.99
N PHE A 160 4.84 -11.44 27.80
CA PHE A 160 5.98 -12.11 28.43
C PHE A 160 6.27 -13.41 27.69
N GLY A 161 7.40 -13.46 27.00
CA GLY A 161 7.90 -14.71 26.43
C GLY A 161 8.14 -15.76 27.52
N PRO A 162 8.40 -17.04 27.13
CA PRO A 162 8.51 -18.14 28.06
C PRO A 162 9.49 -17.86 29.20
N VAL A 163 9.05 -18.12 30.44
CA VAL A 163 9.88 -17.99 31.63
C VAL A 163 10.77 -19.22 31.73
N LEU A 164 12.03 -19.05 31.36
CA LEU A 164 13.03 -20.12 31.43
C LEU A 164 13.59 -20.25 32.86
N VAL A 165 13.92 -21.47 33.25
CA VAL A 165 14.63 -21.73 34.51
C VAL A 165 16.07 -21.21 34.38
N ALA A 166 16.30 -20.02 34.93
CA ALA A 166 17.59 -19.32 34.90
C ALA A 166 17.99 -18.88 36.33
N PRO A 167 19.28 -18.58 36.59
CA PRO A 167 19.74 -18.17 37.92
C PRO A 167 18.99 -16.95 38.51
N ASN A 168 18.45 -16.08 37.65
CA ASN A 168 17.69 -14.88 38.02
C ASN A 168 16.16 -15.08 37.96
N LEU A 169 15.66 -16.33 38.01
CA LEU A 169 14.24 -16.65 37.88
C LEU A 169 13.36 -15.85 38.85
N HIS A 170 13.76 -15.74 40.11
CA HIS A 170 12.97 -15.02 41.13
C HIS A 170 12.84 -13.52 40.83
N GLU A 171 13.91 -12.87 40.38
CA GLU A 171 13.89 -11.46 39.98
C GLU A 171 13.01 -11.26 38.74
N ARG A 172 13.08 -12.19 37.77
CA ARG A 172 12.27 -12.14 36.55
C ARG A 172 10.79 -12.38 36.84
N LEU A 173 10.45 -13.29 37.74
CA LEU A 173 9.06 -13.51 38.18
C LEU A 173 8.51 -12.29 38.93
N ALA A 174 9.28 -11.70 39.84
CA ALA A 174 8.88 -10.48 40.55
C ALA A 174 8.66 -9.29 39.60
N PHE A 175 9.51 -9.17 38.57
CA PHE A 175 9.33 -8.17 37.51
C PHE A 175 8.04 -8.42 36.71
N ILE A 176 7.81 -9.65 36.26
CA ILE A 176 6.58 -10.02 35.53
C ILE A 176 5.36 -9.73 36.39
N GLU A 177 5.37 -10.11 37.67
CA GLU A 177 4.27 -9.84 38.60
C GLU A 177 4.00 -8.34 38.72
N SER A 178 5.05 -7.53 38.91
CA SER A 178 4.92 -6.06 38.99
C SER A 178 4.32 -5.46 37.72
N CYS A 179 4.75 -5.92 36.55
CA CYS A 179 4.21 -5.47 35.27
C CYS A 179 2.77 -5.97 35.04
N CYS A 180 2.44 -7.20 35.46
CA CYS A 180 1.08 -7.73 35.37
C CYS A 180 0.09 -6.93 36.22
N VAL A 181 0.48 -6.52 37.43
CA VAL A 181 -0.35 -5.66 38.29
C VAL A 181 -0.61 -4.33 37.61
N GLU A 182 0.43 -3.67 37.09
CA GLU A 182 0.28 -2.41 36.36
C GLU A 182 -0.60 -2.58 35.12
N ILE A 183 -0.42 -3.65 34.34
CA ILE A 183 -1.22 -3.92 33.14
C ILE A 183 -2.68 -4.18 33.49
N HIS A 184 -2.97 -4.95 34.54
CA HIS A 184 -4.33 -5.31 34.92
C HIS A 184 -5.18 -4.09 35.30
N ASP A 185 -4.57 -3.03 35.84
CA ASP A 185 -5.26 -1.78 36.18
C ASP A 185 -5.65 -0.96 34.94
N TYR A 186 -4.93 -1.10 33.83
CA TYR A 186 -5.14 -0.32 32.60
C TYR A 186 -5.68 -1.14 31.41
N TRP A 187 -5.69 -2.47 31.52
CA TRP A 187 -6.03 -3.36 30.42
C TRP A 187 -6.80 -4.59 30.90
N LYS A 188 -8.06 -4.66 30.46
CA LYS A 188 -8.95 -5.80 30.67
C LYS A 188 -9.33 -6.41 29.32
N PRO A 189 -8.96 -7.66 29.05
CA PRO A 189 -9.26 -8.35 27.79
C PRO A 189 -10.73 -8.26 27.37
N GLU A 190 -11.64 -8.47 28.32
CA GLU A 190 -13.09 -8.51 28.10
C GLU A 190 -13.70 -7.15 27.71
N GLU A 191 -13.00 -6.05 28.00
CA GLU A 191 -13.47 -4.70 27.68
C GLU A 191 -12.94 -4.20 26.32
N ILE A 192 -12.07 -4.96 25.63
CA ILE A 192 -11.38 -4.51 24.41
C ILE A 192 -12.34 -4.07 23.29
N LEU A 193 -13.46 -4.79 23.15
CA LEU A 193 -14.47 -4.55 22.12
C LEU A 193 -15.42 -3.39 22.47
N VAL A 194 -15.39 -2.88 23.71
CA VAL A 194 -16.34 -1.89 24.22
C VAL A 194 -15.67 -0.56 24.54
N LEU A 195 -14.40 -0.55 24.95
CA LEU A 195 -13.70 0.67 25.33
C LEU A 195 -13.49 1.61 24.12
N PRO A 196 -13.94 2.89 24.21
CA PRO A 196 -13.77 3.87 23.13
C PRO A 196 -12.32 4.16 22.76
N SER A 197 -11.39 3.99 23.70
CA SER A 197 -9.94 4.15 23.47
C SER A 197 -9.30 2.97 22.75
N ARG A 198 -10.06 1.90 22.46
CA ARG A 198 -9.61 0.64 21.85
C ARG A 198 -10.52 0.25 20.68
N TRP A 199 -10.80 -1.05 20.53
CA TRP A 199 -11.62 -1.57 19.44
C TRP A 199 -13.08 -1.12 19.53
N GLY A 200 -13.59 -0.74 20.71
CA GLY A 200 -14.90 -0.08 20.82
C GLY A 200 -14.98 1.24 20.04
N GLY A 201 -13.88 2.00 19.95
CA GLY A 201 -13.82 3.22 19.13
C GLY A 201 -13.63 2.96 17.62
N LEU A 202 -13.09 1.80 17.25
CA LEU A 202 -12.85 1.37 15.86
C LEU A 202 -14.03 0.60 15.26
N ALA A 203 -14.85 -0.04 16.09
CA ALA A 203 -15.88 -1.01 15.70
C ALA A 203 -16.84 -0.45 14.64
N GLU A 204 -17.35 0.76 14.83
CA GLU A 204 -18.27 1.40 13.89
C GLU A 204 -17.62 1.57 12.50
N SER A 205 -16.44 2.20 12.46
CA SER A 205 -15.72 2.43 11.20
C SER A 205 -15.27 1.14 10.50
N MET A 206 -14.87 0.13 11.26
CA MET A 206 -14.49 -1.17 10.70
C MET A 206 -15.70 -1.96 10.22
N THR A 207 -16.87 -1.76 10.82
CA THR A 207 -18.14 -2.33 10.36
C THR A 207 -18.57 -1.70 9.04
N TRP A 208 -18.41 -0.38 8.86
CA TRP A 208 -18.60 0.26 7.55
C TRP A 208 -17.73 -0.39 6.47
N LEU A 209 -16.46 -0.68 6.80
CA LEU A 209 -15.55 -1.36 5.88
C LEU A 209 -15.95 -2.80 5.59
N SER A 210 -16.44 -3.56 6.57
CA SER A 210 -16.97 -4.91 6.33
C SER A 210 -18.09 -4.88 5.28
N HIS A 211 -18.98 -3.89 5.34
CA HIS A 211 -20.01 -3.70 4.33
C HIS A 211 -19.45 -3.33 2.95
N TYR A 212 -18.55 -2.35 2.88
CA TYR A 212 -17.95 -1.93 1.62
C TYR A 212 -17.16 -3.05 0.95
N ARG A 213 -16.38 -3.81 1.73
CA ARG A 213 -15.61 -4.95 1.23
C ARG A 213 -16.51 -6.03 0.67
N SER A 214 -17.55 -6.44 1.39
CA SER A 214 -18.49 -7.44 0.88
C SER A 214 -19.22 -6.95 -0.37
N TYR A 215 -19.58 -5.66 -0.43
CA TYR A 215 -20.15 -5.06 -1.64
C TYR A 215 -19.20 -5.16 -2.84
N LYS A 216 -17.93 -4.79 -2.64
CA LYS A 216 -16.88 -4.87 -3.66
C LYS A 216 -16.65 -6.31 -4.12
N GLU A 217 -16.57 -7.26 -3.19
CA GLU A 217 -16.44 -8.69 -3.51
C GLU A 217 -17.66 -9.21 -4.27
N ALA A 218 -18.88 -8.88 -3.84
CA ALA A 218 -20.12 -9.28 -4.50
C ALA A 218 -20.29 -8.68 -5.91
N PHE A 219 -19.76 -7.49 -6.15
CA PHE A 219 -19.77 -6.81 -7.44
C PHE A 219 -18.76 -7.40 -8.44
N ALA A 220 -17.55 -7.75 -7.97
CA ALA A 220 -16.47 -8.28 -8.82
C ALA A 220 -16.84 -9.58 -9.58
N PHE A 221 -17.91 -10.27 -9.19
CA PHE A 221 -18.40 -11.49 -9.84
C PHE A 221 -19.20 -11.25 -11.14
N HIS A 222 -19.62 -10.02 -11.45
CA HIS A 222 -20.40 -9.71 -12.65
C HIS A 222 -19.76 -8.60 -13.49
N ALA A 223 -19.76 -8.79 -14.82
CA ALA A 223 -19.08 -7.93 -15.77
C ALA A 223 -19.51 -6.46 -15.66
N GLN A 224 -18.51 -5.59 -15.81
CA GLN A 224 -18.56 -4.13 -15.67
C GLN A 224 -19.70 -3.50 -16.48
N VAL A 225 -20.75 -3.07 -15.78
CA VAL A 225 -21.58 -1.98 -16.28
C VAL A 225 -20.97 -0.68 -15.77
N ASP A 226 -20.55 0.16 -16.71
CA ASP A 226 -19.84 1.41 -16.44
C ASP A 226 -20.61 2.26 -15.41
N GLY A 227 -19.97 2.57 -14.30
CA GLY A 227 -20.49 3.46 -13.25
C GLY A 227 -21.41 2.84 -12.20
N LEU A 228 -21.90 1.61 -12.38
CA LEU A 228 -22.79 0.96 -11.40
C LEU A 228 -22.07 0.74 -10.05
N PHE A 229 -20.81 0.31 -10.07
CA PHE A 229 -20.00 0.17 -8.85
C PHE A 229 -19.94 1.48 -8.04
N CYS A 230 -19.67 2.59 -8.71
CA CYS A 230 -19.61 3.90 -8.07
C CYS A 230 -20.97 4.28 -7.48
N GLN A 231 -22.06 4.05 -8.21
CA GLN A 231 -23.40 4.33 -7.72
C GLN A 231 -23.72 3.54 -6.45
N GLY A 232 -23.48 2.22 -6.43
CA GLY A 232 -23.76 1.41 -5.24
C GLY A 232 -22.88 1.74 -4.05
N ALA A 233 -21.61 2.11 -4.27
CA ALA A 233 -20.72 2.59 -3.20
C ALA A 233 -21.22 3.89 -2.56
N LEU A 234 -21.79 4.81 -3.36
CA LEU A 234 -22.40 6.06 -2.88
C LEU A 234 -23.71 5.79 -2.13
N GLU A 235 -24.58 4.92 -2.68
CA GLU A 235 -25.83 4.53 -2.05
C GLU A 235 -25.59 3.79 -0.72
N LEU A 236 -24.56 2.94 -0.65
CA LEU A 236 -24.11 2.28 0.58
C LEU A 236 -23.67 3.29 1.63
N ALA A 237 -22.85 4.27 1.25
CA ALA A 237 -22.40 5.32 2.17
C ALA A 237 -23.58 6.14 2.71
N GLN A 238 -24.52 6.50 1.85
CA GLN A 238 -25.73 7.22 2.23
C GLN A 238 -26.57 6.40 3.21
N PHE A 239 -26.75 5.10 2.95
CA PHE A 239 -27.50 4.20 3.83
C PHE A 239 -26.85 4.06 5.21
N LEU A 240 -25.52 3.93 5.26
CA LEU A 240 -24.75 3.81 6.50
C LEU A 240 -24.52 5.16 7.21
N GLY A 241 -24.92 6.29 6.60
CA GLY A 241 -24.68 7.63 7.15
C GLY A 241 -23.20 8.04 7.19
N VAL A 242 -22.41 7.48 6.27
CA VAL A 242 -20.97 7.73 6.11
C VAL A 242 -20.77 8.88 5.14
N THR A 243 -20.08 9.92 5.59
CA THR A 243 -19.64 11.04 4.75
C THR A 243 -18.14 10.92 4.47
N ASP A 244 -17.65 11.61 3.45
CA ASP A 244 -16.22 11.72 3.16
C ASP A 244 -15.42 12.25 4.36
N GLU A 245 -15.94 13.24 5.07
CA GLU A 245 -15.32 13.78 6.30
C GLU A 245 -15.23 12.73 7.41
N LYS A 246 -16.31 11.98 7.66
CA LYS A 246 -16.33 10.91 8.69
C LYS A 246 -15.35 9.80 8.34
N LEU A 247 -15.33 9.36 7.08
CA LEU A 247 -14.45 8.30 6.63
C LEU A 247 -12.97 8.75 6.65
N ALA A 248 -12.67 9.97 6.20
CA ALA A 248 -11.33 10.54 6.28
C ALA A 248 -10.80 10.61 7.72
N ASN A 249 -11.65 11.03 8.67
CA ASN A 249 -11.31 11.05 10.09
C ASN A 249 -11.08 9.63 10.62
N ALA A 250 -11.97 8.68 10.33
CA ALA A 250 -11.82 7.28 10.75
C ALA A 250 -10.52 6.65 10.23
N ILE A 251 -10.15 6.89 8.97
CA ILE A 251 -8.90 6.39 8.39
C ILE A 251 -7.70 7.01 9.12
N LYS A 252 -7.64 8.33 9.23
CA LYS A 252 -6.46 9.02 9.78
C LYS A 252 -6.31 8.81 11.30
N GLU A 253 -7.36 9.08 12.06
CA GLU A 253 -7.30 9.16 13.52
C GLU A 253 -7.51 7.79 14.19
N LYS A 254 -7.97 6.77 13.45
CA LYS A 254 -8.18 5.43 14.00
C LYS A 254 -7.37 4.35 13.27
N MET A 255 -7.57 4.17 11.96
CA MET A 255 -6.95 3.05 11.24
C MET A 255 -5.43 3.24 11.04
N LEU A 256 -4.97 4.44 10.69
CA LEU A 256 -3.54 4.74 10.55
C LEU A 256 -2.84 4.81 11.92
N VAL A 257 -3.56 5.11 13.00
CA VAL A 257 -3.04 5.00 14.38
C VAL A 257 -2.85 3.53 14.75
N LEU A 258 -3.85 2.68 14.52
CA LEU A 258 -3.74 1.23 14.71
C LEU A 258 -2.57 0.65 13.89
N ALA A 259 -2.46 1.04 12.62
CA ALA A 259 -1.36 0.61 11.76
C ALA A 259 0.00 1.08 12.28
N GLN A 260 0.10 2.29 12.85
CA GLN A 260 1.34 2.79 13.44
C GLN A 260 1.77 1.96 14.65
N ASP A 261 0.81 1.59 15.50
CA ASP A 261 1.08 0.74 16.67
C ASP A 261 1.50 -0.66 16.22
N TRP A 262 0.79 -1.26 15.26
CA TRP A 262 1.14 -2.58 14.72
C TRP A 262 2.48 -2.60 14.00
N ARG A 263 2.84 -1.52 13.29
CA ARG A 263 4.16 -1.38 12.66
C ARG A 263 5.28 -1.35 13.68
N ARG A 264 5.13 -0.53 14.74
CA ARG A 264 6.11 -0.47 15.82
C ARG A 264 6.37 -1.86 16.38
N GLU A 265 5.34 -2.68 16.52
CA GLU A 265 5.41 -4.00 17.14
C GLU A 265 5.98 -5.08 16.21
N ASN A 266 5.71 -4.96 14.91
CA ASN A 266 6.37 -5.78 13.89
C ASN A 266 7.88 -5.52 13.84
N ASP A 267 8.35 -4.30 14.17
CA ASP A 267 9.79 -4.03 14.31
C ASP A 267 10.43 -4.85 15.45
N TRP A 268 9.65 -5.28 16.45
CA TRP A 268 10.08 -6.20 17.53
C TRP A 268 9.77 -7.67 17.23
N TYR A 269 9.41 -8.01 15.98
CA TYR A 269 9.09 -9.37 15.53
C TYR A 269 7.94 -10.05 16.27
N SER A 270 6.85 -9.33 16.60
CA SER A 270 5.65 -9.95 17.15
C SER A 270 5.07 -10.99 16.17
N PRO A 271 4.98 -12.29 16.55
CA PRO A 271 4.52 -13.34 15.65
C PRO A 271 3.02 -13.19 15.31
N TRP A 272 2.24 -12.58 16.21
CA TRP A 272 0.78 -12.45 16.08
C TRP A 272 0.36 -11.42 15.04
N ILE A 273 1.05 -10.28 14.95
CA ILE A 273 0.65 -9.19 14.04
C ILE A 273 1.18 -9.41 12.62
N ARG A 274 2.34 -10.05 12.47
CA ARG A 274 3.06 -10.12 11.19
C ARG A 274 2.19 -10.66 10.05
N ASP A 275 1.47 -11.75 10.31
CA ASP A 275 0.66 -12.43 9.29
C ASP A 275 -0.68 -11.71 9.07
N ALA A 276 -1.16 -10.97 10.06
CA ALA A 276 -2.40 -10.18 10.00
C ALA A 276 -2.22 -8.80 9.34
N TYR A 277 -1.04 -8.20 9.45
CA TYR A 277 -0.77 -6.84 8.99
C TYR A 277 -1.08 -6.61 7.50
N PRO A 278 -0.76 -7.54 6.55
CA PRO A 278 -1.15 -7.37 5.14
C PRO A 278 -2.66 -7.24 4.91
N TYR A 279 -3.48 -7.86 5.75
CA TYR A 279 -4.92 -7.75 5.64
C TYR A 279 -5.44 -6.41 6.17
N LEU A 280 -4.85 -5.89 7.26
CA LEU A 280 -5.13 -4.53 7.71
C LEU A 280 -4.73 -3.50 6.65
N GLN A 281 -3.61 -3.72 5.95
CA GLN A 281 -3.21 -2.86 4.81
C GLN A 281 -4.25 -2.88 3.69
N ALA A 282 -4.83 -4.04 3.37
CA ALA A 282 -5.88 -4.17 2.37
C ALA A 282 -7.17 -3.45 2.78
N ASP A 283 -7.60 -3.57 4.03
CA ASP A 283 -8.77 -2.86 4.54
C ASP A 283 -8.57 -1.33 4.54
N ILE A 284 -7.36 -0.85 4.86
CA ILE A 284 -7.02 0.58 4.76
C ILE A 284 -7.02 1.04 3.30
N TYR A 285 -6.55 0.21 2.37
CA TYR A 285 -6.61 0.51 0.94
C TYR A 285 -8.06 0.65 0.47
N ASP A 286 -8.93 -0.31 0.82
CA ASP A 286 -10.36 -0.28 0.47
C ASP A 286 -11.06 0.95 1.08
N ALA A 287 -10.71 1.33 2.31
CA ALA A 287 -11.22 2.53 2.95
C ALA A 287 -10.85 3.81 2.18
N VAL A 288 -9.59 3.92 1.73
CA VAL A 288 -9.11 5.07 0.96
C VAL A 288 -9.72 5.09 -0.43
N GLU A 289 -9.87 3.93 -1.09
CA GLU A 289 -10.56 3.82 -2.36
C GLU A 289 -12.00 4.35 -2.24
N TRP A 290 -12.73 3.92 -1.21
CA TRP A 290 -14.09 4.41 -0.96
C TRP A 290 -14.13 5.91 -0.67
N LEU A 291 -13.16 6.43 0.08
CA LEU A 291 -13.02 7.86 0.34
C LEU A 291 -12.78 8.66 -0.95
N CYS A 292 -11.95 8.16 -1.86
CA CYS A 292 -11.71 8.79 -3.17
C CYS A 292 -13.01 8.84 -3.99
N LEU A 293 -13.83 7.80 -3.95
CA LEU A 293 -15.15 7.79 -4.61
C LEU A 293 -16.12 8.81 -4.00
N LEU A 294 -16.15 8.92 -2.66
CA LEU A 294 -17.07 9.84 -1.97
C LEU A 294 -16.68 11.31 -2.12
N SER A 295 -15.38 11.60 -2.06
CA SER A 295 -14.87 12.98 -2.10
C SER A 295 -14.58 13.49 -3.51
N GLY A 296 -14.44 12.59 -4.49
CA GLY A 296 -13.94 12.89 -5.82
C GLY A 296 -12.45 13.29 -5.85
N LYS A 297 -11.73 13.17 -4.74
CA LYS A 297 -10.29 13.47 -4.64
C LYS A 297 -9.47 12.24 -5.01
N THR A 298 -8.24 12.45 -5.45
CA THR A 298 -7.34 11.35 -5.84
C THR A 298 -6.62 10.76 -4.63
N LEU A 299 -6.03 9.58 -4.82
CA LEU A 299 -5.17 8.94 -3.82
C LEU A 299 -3.98 9.84 -3.45
N GLU A 300 -3.37 10.51 -4.43
CA GLU A 300 -2.24 11.42 -4.24
C GLU A 300 -2.58 12.57 -3.28
N PHE A 301 -3.79 13.12 -3.39
CA PHE A 301 -4.26 14.15 -2.47
C PHE A 301 -4.18 13.69 -1.01
N TYR A 302 -4.61 12.45 -0.72
CA TYR A 302 -4.57 11.90 0.64
C TYR A 302 -3.17 11.46 1.08
N LEU A 303 -2.33 11.00 0.14
CA LEU A 303 -0.92 10.71 0.41
C LEU A 303 -0.17 11.99 0.83
N ASP A 304 -0.43 13.12 0.17
CA ASP A 304 0.11 14.43 0.53
C ASP A 304 -0.48 14.92 1.87
N LEU A 305 -1.81 14.89 2.01
CA LEU A 305 -2.52 15.40 3.19
C LEU A 305 -2.12 14.71 4.51
N TRP A 306 -1.84 13.41 4.47
CA TRP A 306 -1.51 12.62 5.66
C TRP A 306 -0.01 12.30 5.79
N SER A 307 0.83 13.07 5.10
CA SER A 307 2.29 13.05 5.29
C SER A 307 2.72 13.95 6.45
N TYR A 308 3.86 13.63 7.08
CA TYR A 308 4.47 14.52 8.08
C TYR A 308 5.53 15.41 7.44
N ASP A 309 5.47 16.70 7.73
CA ASP A 309 6.53 17.64 7.37
C ASP A 309 7.81 17.46 8.22
N THR A 310 7.69 16.84 9.40
CA THR A 310 8.79 16.73 10.38
C THR A 310 8.95 15.33 10.96
N LEU A 311 10.16 15.03 11.45
CA LEU A 311 10.53 13.74 12.07
C LEU A 311 10.11 13.61 13.56
N GLY A 312 9.16 14.43 14.02
CA GLY A 312 8.71 14.45 15.43
C GLY A 312 7.94 13.18 15.85
N GLN A 313 7.31 13.21 17.04
CA GLN A 313 6.45 12.11 17.49
C GLN A 313 5.25 11.94 16.53
N ARG A 314 5.31 10.87 15.73
CA ARG A 314 4.26 10.51 14.77
C ARG A 314 3.12 9.79 15.50
N GLN A 315 1.94 10.37 15.47
CA GLN A 315 0.72 9.85 16.12
C GLN A 315 0.03 8.77 15.26
N TRP A 316 0.00 8.95 13.95
CA TRP A 316 -0.45 7.98 12.95
C TRP A 316 0.68 7.59 11.98
N ALA A 317 0.51 6.49 11.24
CA ALA A 317 1.44 6.08 10.19
C ALA A 317 1.13 6.80 8.88
N GLU A 318 2.16 7.28 8.18
CA GLU A 318 1.97 7.90 6.86
C GLU A 318 1.38 6.88 5.87
N LEU A 319 0.36 7.29 5.12
CA LEU A 319 -0.41 6.39 4.26
C LEU A 319 0.47 5.64 3.25
N HIS A 320 1.43 6.34 2.63
CA HIS A 320 2.37 5.73 1.67
C HIS A 320 3.22 4.63 2.31
N ALA A 321 3.55 4.75 3.60
CA ALA A 321 4.35 3.79 4.33
C ALA A 321 3.51 2.60 4.82
N VAL A 322 2.21 2.81 5.10
CA VAL A 322 1.27 1.71 5.35
C VAL A 322 0.99 0.94 4.08
N LEU A 323 0.72 1.59 2.95
CA LEU A 323 0.36 0.92 1.70
C LEU A 323 1.56 0.45 0.86
N LYS A 324 2.79 0.69 1.33
CA LYS A 324 4.05 0.38 0.62
C LYS A 324 4.11 1.01 -0.77
N PHE A 325 3.59 2.23 -0.91
CA PHE A 325 3.70 3.02 -2.14
C PHE A 325 5.08 3.67 -2.24
N ASP A 326 6.08 2.84 -2.49
CA ASP A 326 7.47 3.26 -2.62
C ASP A 326 7.67 4.35 -3.68
N PHE A 327 6.88 4.32 -4.76
CA PHE A 327 6.93 5.34 -5.81
C PHE A 327 6.67 6.74 -5.25
N TYR A 328 5.77 6.87 -4.28
CA TYR A 328 5.39 8.16 -3.69
C TYR A 328 6.50 8.69 -2.78
N SER A 329 7.10 7.82 -1.94
CA SER A 329 8.28 8.16 -1.14
C SER A 329 9.45 8.62 -2.01
N LYS A 330 9.70 7.91 -3.12
CA LYS A 330 10.77 8.21 -4.08
C LYS A 330 10.49 9.53 -4.81
N ARG A 331 9.25 9.80 -5.23
CA ARG A 331 8.80 11.09 -5.79
C ARG A 331 9.06 12.24 -4.82
N ASN A 332 8.63 12.13 -3.57
CA ASN A 332 8.81 13.20 -2.58
C ASN A 332 10.29 13.47 -2.28
N SER A 333 11.11 12.41 -2.23
CA SER A 333 12.56 12.56 -2.12
C SER A 333 13.16 13.28 -3.34
N PHE A 334 12.74 12.91 -4.57
CA PHE A 334 13.15 13.59 -5.78
C PHE A 334 12.78 15.08 -5.76
N LEU A 335 11.54 15.41 -5.40
CA LEU A 335 11.05 16.79 -5.29
C LEU A 335 11.81 17.62 -4.26
N LYS A 336 12.35 16.99 -3.21
CA LYS A 336 13.14 17.64 -2.16
C LYS A 336 14.63 17.78 -2.50
N VAL A 337 15.18 16.81 -3.23
CA VAL A 337 16.63 16.71 -3.46
C VAL A 337 17.06 17.31 -4.78
N ALA A 338 16.32 17.09 -5.88
CA ALA A 338 16.66 17.62 -7.20
C ALA A 338 16.82 19.16 -7.22
N PRO A 339 15.97 19.97 -6.54
CA PRO A 339 16.13 21.43 -6.50
C PRO A 339 17.46 21.90 -5.90
N LYS A 340 18.07 21.11 -5.01
CA LYS A 340 19.38 21.45 -4.42
C LYS A 340 20.49 21.41 -5.47
N TYR A 341 20.41 20.46 -6.41
CA TYR A 341 21.34 20.38 -7.54
C TYR A 341 21.14 21.56 -8.50
N PHE A 342 19.88 21.89 -8.80
CA PHE A 342 19.57 23.04 -9.65
C PHE A 342 20.09 24.35 -9.06
N GLN A 343 19.88 24.58 -7.76
CA GLN A 343 20.38 25.76 -7.07
C GLN A 343 21.91 25.85 -7.07
N MET A 344 22.61 24.71 -6.98
CA MET A 344 24.07 24.68 -6.89
C MET A 344 24.77 24.77 -8.26
N TYR A 345 24.17 24.22 -9.31
CA TYR A 345 24.85 24.04 -10.61
C TYR A 345 24.20 24.77 -11.79
N CYS A 346 22.94 25.23 -11.68
CA CYS A 346 22.24 25.91 -12.78
C CYS A 346 21.11 26.85 -12.36
N LYS A 347 21.31 27.62 -11.29
CA LYS A 347 20.29 28.47 -10.66
C LYS A 347 19.48 29.31 -11.66
N GLU A 348 20.15 30.07 -12.52
CA GLU A 348 19.50 30.97 -13.48
C GLU A 348 18.61 30.22 -14.47
N PHE A 349 19.10 29.08 -14.99
CA PHE A 349 18.32 28.23 -15.89
C PHE A 349 17.11 27.61 -15.18
N ALA A 350 17.30 27.12 -13.94
CA ALA A 350 16.25 26.49 -13.16
C ALA A 350 15.12 27.47 -12.79
N GLU A 351 15.45 28.73 -12.50
CA GLU A 351 14.48 29.80 -12.28
C GLU A 351 13.67 30.09 -13.55
N TRP A 352 14.35 30.19 -14.70
CA TRP A 352 13.70 30.37 -16.00
C TRP A 352 12.79 29.18 -16.38
N ALA A 353 13.25 27.95 -16.17
CA ALA A 353 12.51 26.73 -16.51
C ALA A 353 11.41 26.37 -15.50
N GLY A 354 11.32 27.08 -14.36
CA GLY A 354 10.33 26.81 -13.32
C GLY A 354 10.60 25.52 -12.52
N TYR A 355 11.85 25.11 -12.36
CA TYR A 355 12.25 23.91 -11.60
C TYR A 355 12.31 24.18 -10.08
N SER A 356 11.30 24.89 -9.56
CA SER A 356 11.10 25.10 -8.13
C SER A 356 9.61 25.24 -7.77
N GLY A 357 9.27 25.00 -6.51
CA GLY A 357 7.92 25.16 -5.97
C GLY A 357 6.86 24.30 -6.68
N GLU A 358 5.63 24.80 -6.72
CA GLU A 358 4.46 24.10 -7.29
C GLU A 358 4.62 23.79 -8.78
N LYS A 359 5.29 24.66 -9.55
CA LYS A 359 5.54 24.44 -10.99
C LYS A 359 6.38 23.19 -11.22
N PHE A 360 7.36 22.93 -10.36
CA PHE A 360 8.19 21.74 -10.44
C PHE A 360 7.43 20.49 -10.04
N VAL A 361 6.59 20.56 -9.00
CA VAL A 361 5.71 19.46 -8.59
C VAL A 361 4.79 19.06 -9.75
N ALA A 362 4.08 20.04 -10.34
CA ALA A 362 3.19 19.81 -11.46
C ALA A 362 3.91 19.27 -12.71
N LEU A 363 5.15 19.70 -12.96
CA LEU A 363 5.98 19.15 -14.04
C LEU A 363 6.31 17.68 -13.79
N VAL A 364 6.80 17.34 -12.60
CA VAL A 364 7.17 15.97 -12.24
C VAL A 364 5.95 15.05 -12.33
N ASP A 365 4.80 15.45 -11.81
CA ASP A 365 3.58 14.64 -11.87
C ASP A 365 3.09 14.42 -13.31
N ARG A 366 3.18 15.46 -14.15
CA ARG A 366 2.85 15.34 -15.58
C ARG A 366 3.78 14.36 -16.29
N LEU A 367 5.08 14.41 -16.00
CA LEU A 367 6.05 13.50 -16.60
C LEU A 367 5.80 12.05 -16.17
N ARG A 368 5.47 11.81 -14.90
CA ARG A 368 5.09 10.49 -14.39
C ARG A 368 3.86 9.94 -15.10
N TRP A 369 2.87 10.78 -15.38
CA TRP A 369 1.65 10.38 -16.09
C TRP A 369 1.88 10.13 -17.59
N ASN A 370 2.70 10.96 -18.25
CA ASN A 370 2.87 10.91 -19.71
C ASN A 370 4.03 10.01 -20.18
N ASN A 371 4.94 9.62 -19.29
CA ASN A 371 6.13 8.82 -19.56
C ASN A 371 6.29 7.73 -18.49
N GLU A 372 5.74 6.54 -18.75
CA GLU A 372 5.72 5.42 -17.79
C GLU A 372 7.12 5.05 -17.22
N PRO A 373 8.22 5.04 -18.01
CA PRO A 373 9.57 4.79 -17.47
C PRO A 373 10.09 5.83 -16.48
N PHE A 374 9.47 7.02 -16.39
CA PHE A 374 9.95 8.11 -15.55
C PHE A 374 9.93 7.77 -14.04
N ASP A 375 9.00 6.92 -13.59
CA ASP A 375 9.01 6.43 -12.20
C ASP A 375 10.23 5.54 -11.90
N SER A 376 10.71 4.79 -12.90
CA SER A 376 11.97 4.03 -12.77
C SER A 376 13.19 4.96 -12.71
N PHE A 377 13.15 6.10 -13.41
CA PHE A 377 14.19 7.13 -13.31
C PHE A 377 14.22 7.79 -11.92
N ILE A 378 13.05 8.19 -11.39
CA ILE A 378 12.92 8.71 -10.03
C ILE A 378 13.43 7.69 -9.00
N HIS A 379 13.11 6.40 -9.20
CA HIS A 379 13.61 5.34 -8.33
C HIS A 379 15.13 5.21 -8.35
N ALA A 380 15.75 5.20 -9.54
CA ALA A 380 17.20 5.14 -9.69
C ALA A 380 17.88 6.35 -9.04
N PHE A 381 17.27 7.54 -9.17
CA PHE A 381 17.77 8.74 -8.50
C PHE A 381 17.74 8.60 -6.98
N TRP A 382 16.64 8.09 -6.42
CA TRP A 382 16.53 7.84 -4.98
C TRP A 382 17.55 6.81 -4.49
N GLN A 383 17.64 5.66 -5.16
CA GLN A 383 18.56 4.59 -4.80
C GLN A 383 20.02 5.08 -4.80
N MET A 384 20.39 5.82 -5.85
CA MET A 384 21.70 6.44 -5.95
C MET A 384 22.02 7.33 -4.73
N HIS A 385 21.04 8.08 -4.21
CA HIS A 385 21.24 8.92 -3.03
C HIS A 385 21.33 8.12 -1.74
N GLU A 386 20.47 7.12 -1.53
CA GLU A 386 20.52 6.24 -0.36
C GLU A 386 21.87 5.49 -0.30
N GLU A 387 22.30 4.92 -1.42
CA GLU A 387 23.55 4.19 -1.55
C GLU A 387 24.78 5.10 -1.36
N MET A 388 24.71 6.36 -1.80
CA MET A 388 25.79 7.35 -1.61
C MET A 388 25.77 8.07 -0.26
N THR A 389 24.62 8.14 0.41
CA THR A 389 24.49 8.75 1.75
C THR A 389 24.64 7.74 2.88
N PHE A 390 24.53 6.43 2.60
CA PHE A 390 24.75 5.37 3.57
C PHE A 390 26.08 5.58 4.28
N ARG A 391 25.98 6.08 5.52
CA ARG A 391 27.10 6.12 6.44
C ARG A 391 27.49 4.68 6.70
N LEU A 392 28.79 4.44 6.86
CA LEU A 392 29.36 3.23 7.44
C LEU A 392 28.90 3.09 8.91
N GLU A 393 27.60 3.09 9.18
CA GLU A 393 27.10 2.47 10.38
C GLU A 393 27.11 0.96 10.14
N PRO A 394 27.61 0.18 11.10
CA PRO A 394 27.86 -1.24 10.93
C PRO A 394 26.50 -1.97 10.95
N THR A 395 25.75 -1.89 9.86
CA THR A 395 24.78 -2.95 9.55
C THR A 395 25.59 -4.22 9.33
N ASP A 396 25.15 -5.33 9.91
CA ASP A 396 25.74 -6.69 9.96
C ASP A 396 26.12 -7.34 8.60
N ARG A 397 26.32 -6.57 7.54
CA ARG A 397 26.82 -7.00 6.24
C ARG A 397 28.35 -6.96 6.26
N LEU A 398 28.96 -8.07 6.64
CA LEU A 398 30.39 -8.38 6.39
C LEU A 398 30.65 -8.45 4.88
N GLY A 399 30.74 -7.30 4.21
CA GLY A 399 31.08 -7.18 2.80
C GLY A 399 32.48 -6.60 2.60
N PHE A 400 33.44 -7.41 2.15
CA PHE A 400 34.81 -6.98 1.83
C PHE A 400 34.93 -6.17 0.51
N ARG A 401 33.82 -5.78 -0.11
CA ARG A 401 33.81 -5.09 -1.42
C ARG A 401 33.33 -3.66 -1.25
N ASP A 402 34.14 -2.71 -1.73
CA ASP A 402 33.74 -1.31 -1.84
C ASP A 402 32.58 -1.16 -2.83
N ARG A 403 31.50 -0.50 -2.41
CA ARG A 403 30.40 -0.09 -3.32
C ARG A 403 30.94 0.91 -4.36
N ARG A 404 30.58 0.75 -5.62
CA ARG A 404 31.05 1.60 -6.73
C ARG A 404 29.97 2.64 -7.08
N PRO A 405 30.18 3.93 -6.77
CA PRO A 405 29.19 4.97 -7.10
C PRO A 405 28.88 5.04 -8.59
N LEU A 406 29.84 4.67 -9.44
CA LEU A 406 29.64 4.67 -10.90
C LEU A 406 28.51 3.74 -11.34
N ASP A 407 28.29 2.63 -10.66
CA ASP A 407 27.23 1.68 -10.99
C ASP A 407 25.84 2.36 -10.81
N GLU A 408 25.66 3.17 -9.76
CA GLU A 408 24.42 3.88 -9.50
C GLU A 408 24.18 5.02 -10.50
N TYR A 409 25.22 5.76 -10.89
CA TYR A 409 25.12 6.76 -11.96
C TYR A 409 24.83 6.13 -13.33
N LEU A 410 25.39 4.95 -13.61
CA LEU A 410 25.11 4.21 -14.83
C LEU A 410 23.64 3.77 -14.86
N ILE A 411 23.13 3.22 -13.77
CA ILE A 411 21.71 2.84 -13.65
C ILE A 411 20.83 4.07 -13.92
N LEU A 412 21.13 5.21 -13.30
CA LEU A 412 20.39 6.45 -13.54
C LEU A 412 20.41 6.87 -15.02
N ALA A 413 21.57 6.81 -15.67
CA ALA A 413 21.73 7.18 -17.08
C ALA A 413 21.01 6.20 -18.02
N LEU A 414 20.99 4.90 -17.71
CA LEU A 414 20.22 3.90 -18.45
C LEU A 414 18.71 4.15 -18.32
N ARG A 415 18.22 4.53 -17.14
CA ARG A 415 16.81 4.90 -16.96
C ARG A 415 16.45 6.19 -17.71
N ALA A 416 17.38 7.14 -17.77
CA ALA A 416 17.21 8.33 -18.60
C ALA A 416 17.08 7.97 -20.09
N GLU A 417 17.93 7.08 -20.60
CA GLU A 417 17.86 6.58 -21.98
C GLU A 417 16.50 5.93 -22.28
N GLN A 418 15.98 5.10 -21.37
CA GLN A 418 14.65 4.48 -21.50
C GLN A 418 13.52 5.52 -21.59
N CYS A 419 13.57 6.57 -20.77
CA CYS A 419 12.55 7.63 -20.81
C CYS A 419 12.53 8.35 -22.16
N LEU A 420 13.71 8.66 -22.73
CA LEU A 420 13.82 9.35 -24.02
C LEU A 420 13.40 8.44 -25.18
N MET A 421 13.77 7.17 -25.14
CA MET A 421 13.35 6.16 -26.12
C MET A 421 11.82 6.06 -26.15
N TYR A 422 11.19 5.91 -24.97
CA TYR A 422 9.73 5.84 -24.83
C TYR A 422 9.03 7.09 -25.39
N ALA A 423 9.57 8.28 -25.13
CA ALA A 423 9.01 9.52 -25.67
C ALA A 423 9.04 9.58 -27.21
N ILE A 424 10.06 9.00 -27.84
CA ILE A 424 10.15 8.92 -29.30
C ILE A 424 9.21 7.86 -29.86
N GLU A 425 9.13 6.69 -29.20
CA GLU A 425 8.25 5.58 -29.58
C GLU A 425 6.76 5.97 -29.54
N LYS A 426 6.37 6.75 -28.52
CA LYS A 426 5.00 7.25 -28.36
C LYS A 426 4.58 8.19 -29.50
N ASP A 427 5.52 8.99 -30.00
CA ASP A 427 5.26 10.03 -31.01
C ASP A 427 5.44 9.54 -32.46
N ALA A 428 6.29 8.54 -32.69
CA ALA A 428 6.63 8.06 -34.02
C ALA A 428 6.18 6.60 -34.17
N GLY A 429 5.20 6.36 -35.05
CA GLY A 429 4.89 5.02 -35.51
C GLY A 429 6.11 4.41 -36.21
N SER A 430 6.87 3.60 -35.47
CA SER A 430 7.89 2.60 -35.85
C SER A 430 8.95 2.89 -36.94
N GLU A 431 8.96 4.03 -37.64
CA GLU A 431 9.92 4.27 -38.74
C GLU A 431 11.10 5.17 -38.30
N GLY A 432 12.31 4.59 -38.34
CA GLY A 432 13.57 5.32 -38.20
C GLY A 432 14.03 5.60 -36.77
N GLN A 433 13.86 4.64 -35.84
CA GLN A 433 14.29 4.81 -34.46
C GLN A 433 15.82 4.97 -34.35
N PRO A 434 16.32 6.00 -33.63
CA PRO A 434 17.74 6.11 -33.33
C PRO A 434 18.20 4.90 -32.51
N GLN A 435 19.45 4.45 -32.69
CA GLN A 435 20.01 3.31 -31.93
C GLN A 435 20.92 3.73 -30.77
N SER A 436 20.94 5.03 -30.42
CA SER A 436 21.83 5.56 -29.38
C SER A 436 21.20 6.69 -28.58
N LEU A 437 21.60 6.82 -27.32
CA LEU A 437 21.19 7.92 -26.43
C LEU A 437 21.36 9.29 -27.08
N GLN A 438 22.51 9.56 -27.71
CA GLN A 438 22.73 10.81 -28.42
C GLN A 438 21.72 11.01 -29.56
N GLY A 439 21.37 9.95 -30.30
CA GLY A 439 20.35 10.00 -31.33
C GLY A 439 18.99 10.41 -30.76
N TYR A 440 18.59 9.81 -29.63
CA TYR A 440 17.35 10.17 -28.93
C TYR A 440 17.35 11.62 -28.46
N ILE A 441 18.43 12.07 -27.81
CA ILE A 441 18.61 13.45 -27.35
C ILE A 441 18.52 14.43 -28.52
N VAL A 442 19.23 14.18 -29.62
CA VAL A 442 19.24 15.07 -30.79
C VAL A 442 17.86 15.15 -31.44
N GLN A 443 17.16 14.03 -31.57
CA GLN A 443 15.82 14.00 -32.15
C GLN A 443 14.83 14.82 -31.31
N LEU A 444 14.78 14.60 -29.99
CA LEU A 444 13.90 15.36 -29.10
C LEU A 444 14.31 16.83 -29.02
N ALA A 445 15.61 17.12 -28.92
CA ALA A 445 16.13 18.49 -28.86
C ALA A 445 15.82 19.29 -30.14
N SER A 446 15.82 18.64 -31.31
CA SER A 446 15.55 19.31 -32.60
C SER A 446 14.16 19.95 -32.69
N ARG A 447 13.23 19.54 -31.81
CA ARG A 447 11.89 20.10 -31.72
C ARG A 447 11.86 21.41 -30.91
N ARG A 448 12.92 21.70 -30.14
CA ARG A 448 12.93 22.73 -29.08
C ARG A 448 14.09 23.72 -29.16
N LEU A 449 15.21 23.31 -29.77
CA LEU A 449 16.42 24.13 -29.88
C LEU A 449 16.63 24.64 -31.31
N GLY A 450 17.32 25.79 -31.42
CA GLY A 450 17.72 26.33 -32.70
C GLY A 450 18.69 25.40 -33.45
N GLN A 451 18.69 25.49 -34.79
CA GLN A 451 19.53 24.67 -35.66
C GLN A 451 21.03 24.74 -35.27
N LYS A 452 21.52 25.92 -34.86
CA LYS A 452 22.91 26.10 -34.40
C LYS A 452 23.22 25.26 -33.16
N ALA A 453 22.31 25.14 -32.20
CA ALA A 453 22.51 24.31 -31.02
C ALA A 453 22.51 22.82 -31.36
N ILE A 454 21.64 22.39 -32.28
CA ILE A 454 21.63 21.01 -32.82
C ILE A 454 22.92 20.68 -33.56
N GLU A 455 23.45 21.62 -34.34
CA GLU A 455 24.74 21.47 -35.01
C GLU A 455 25.88 21.30 -33.99
N GLN A 456 25.86 22.05 -32.87
CA GLN A 456 26.84 21.87 -31.79
C GLN A 456 26.75 20.48 -31.15
N LEU A 457 25.54 19.95 -30.93
CA LEU A 457 25.35 18.58 -30.40
C LEU A 457 25.81 17.49 -31.37
N LYS A 458 25.66 17.73 -32.68
CA LYS A 458 26.07 16.80 -33.74
C LYS A 458 27.57 16.88 -34.07
N LYS A 459 28.29 17.91 -33.60
CA LYS A 459 29.73 18.06 -33.90
C LYS A 459 30.52 16.86 -33.36
N LYS A 460 30.99 16.05 -34.31
CA LYS A 460 31.76 14.82 -34.13
C LYS A 460 32.98 14.97 -33.20
N PHE A 461 33.53 16.18 -33.10
CA PHE A 461 34.67 16.52 -32.25
C PHE A 461 34.42 16.24 -30.76
N TYR A 462 33.21 16.47 -30.25
CA TYR A 462 32.89 16.23 -28.85
C TYR A 462 32.77 14.74 -28.54
N ILE A 463 32.14 13.98 -29.45
CA ILE A 463 32.02 12.53 -29.36
C ILE A 463 33.41 11.89 -29.38
N GLU A 464 34.27 12.22 -30.35
CA GLU A 464 35.58 11.55 -30.50
C GLU A 464 36.59 11.90 -29.40
N LYS A 465 36.56 13.10 -28.81
CA LYS A 465 37.46 13.48 -27.69
C LYS A 465 36.98 12.99 -26.33
N ILE A 466 35.66 12.87 -26.13
CA ILE A 466 35.07 12.57 -24.83
C ILE A 466 34.79 11.06 -24.66
N THR A 467 34.62 10.31 -25.75
CA THR A 467 34.41 8.84 -25.71
C THR A 467 35.70 8.01 -25.79
N LYS A 468 36.83 8.58 -26.25
CA LYS A 468 38.15 7.89 -26.27
C LYS A 468 38.86 7.98 -24.92
N LEU A 469 38.27 7.35 -23.91
CA LEU A 469 38.55 7.55 -22.48
C LEU A 469 39.86 6.93 -21.95
N HIS A 470 40.45 5.96 -22.64
CA HIS A 470 41.76 5.40 -22.25
C HIS A 470 42.90 6.45 -22.27
N ASN A 471 42.70 7.55 -23.01
CA ASN A 471 43.69 8.60 -23.20
C ASN A 471 43.41 9.87 -22.37
N VAL A 472 42.39 9.86 -21.49
CA VAL A 472 41.96 11.06 -20.75
C VAL A 472 42.44 11.00 -19.30
N GLU A 473 43.19 12.01 -18.87
CA GLU A 473 43.75 12.11 -17.50
C GLU A 473 42.75 12.65 -16.45
N LYS A 474 41.63 13.25 -16.88
CA LYS A 474 40.62 13.90 -16.01
C LYS A 474 39.20 13.51 -16.42
N LEU A 475 38.25 13.62 -15.50
CA LEU A 475 36.81 13.49 -15.79
C LEU A 475 36.40 14.39 -16.99
N PRO A 476 35.82 13.83 -18.06
CA PRO A 476 35.46 14.61 -19.25
C PRO A 476 34.44 15.73 -18.98
N VAL A 477 33.68 15.61 -17.89
CA VAL A 477 32.73 16.63 -17.43
C VAL A 477 33.42 17.98 -17.19
N ALA A 478 34.66 17.98 -16.71
CA ALA A 478 35.41 19.21 -16.50
C ALA A 478 35.62 19.99 -17.81
N ALA A 479 35.81 19.29 -18.93
CA ALA A 479 35.92 19.91 -20.25
C ALA A 479 34.57 20.48 -20.74
N ILE A 480 33.47 19.82 -20.40
CA ILE A 480 32.11 20.31 -20.73
C ILE A 480 31.79 21.58 -19.95
N MET A 481 32.16 21.65 -18.67
CA MET A 481 31.87 22.81 -17.81
C MET A 481 32.48 24.12 -18.35
N VAL A 482 33.66 24.07 -18.95
CA VAL A 482 34.39 25.25 -19.46
C VAL A 482 34.23 25.46 -20.96
N MET A 483 33.44 24.64 -21.63
CA MET A 483 33.20 24.75 -23.07
C MET A 483 32.53 26.07 -23.43
N ASP A 484 33.00 26.75 -24.47
CA ASP A 484 32.28 27.87 -25.08
C ASP A 484 31.67 27.41 -26.41
N THR A 485 30.34 27.52 -26.52
CA THR A 485 29.60 27.09 -27.71
C THR A 485 29.26 28.25 -28.66
N GLY A 486 29.48 29.49 -28.24
CA GLY A 486 29.05 30.70 -28.95
C GLY A 486 27.52 30.83 -29.09
N LEU A 487 26.76 30.12 -28.26
CA LEU A 487 25.30 30.16 -28.20
C LEU A 487 24.82 31.15 -27.12
N PRO A 488 23.54 31.57 -27.15
CA PRO A 488 22.94 32.25 -26.01
C PRO A 488 23.08 31.40 -24.73
N SER A 489 23.18 32.06 -23.57
CA SER A 489 23.46 31.40 -22.27
C SER A 489 22.54 30.21 -21.95
N HIS A 490 21.26 30.28 -22.31
CA HIS A 490 20.30 29.21 -22.10
C HIS A 490 20.52 28.00 -23.01
N GLU A 491 20.71 28.20 -24.32
CA GLU A 491 20.99 27.10 -25.27
C GLU A 491 22.37 26.49 -24.99
N GLU A 492 23.36 27.32 -24.63
CA GLU A 492 24.67 26.85 -24.24
C GLU A 492 24.60 25.90 -23.04
N TYR A 493 23.84 26.27 -22.01
CA TYR A 493 23.64 25.41 -20.85
C TYR A 493 22.94 24.09 -21.21
N LEU A 494 21.89 24.14 -22.03
CA LEU A 494 21.18 22.95 -22.49
C LEU A 494 22.08 22.01 -23.29
N VAL A 495 22.90 22.54 -24.20
CA VAL A 495 23.88 21.75 -24.95
C VAL A 495 24.86 21.07 -24.00
N LYS A 496 25.38 21.79 -22.99
CA LYS A 496 26.27 21.21 -21.97
C LYS A 496 25.57 20.12 -21.14
N ALA A 497 24.32 20.35 -20.73
CA ALA A 497 23.53 19.38 -19.96
C ALA A 497 23.31 18.08 -20.73
N PHE A 498 22.95 18.19 -22.02
CA PHE A 498 22.72 17.04 -22.89
C PHE A 498 24.00 16.24 -23.14
N LEU A 499 25.13 16.93 -23.34
CA LEU A 499 26.43 16.28 -23.43
C LEU A 499 26.79 15.58 -22.12
N CYS A 500 26.53 16.18 -20.95
CA CYS A 500 26.73 15.52 -19.66
C CYS A 500 25.90 14.24 -19.52
N CYS A 501 24.66 14.22 -20.01
CA CYS A 501 23.82 13.04 -20.00
C CYS A 501 24.38 11.90 -20.88
N ASP A 502 24.82 12.24 -22.10
CA ASP A 502 25.45 11.27 -23.01
C ASP A 502 26.76 10.71 -22.42
N VAL A 503 27.57 11.57 -21.81
CA VAL A 503 28.81 11.17 -21.12
C VAL A 503 28.53 10.26 -19.93
N ALA A 504 27.51 10.56 -19.10
CA ALA A 504 27.18 9.72 -17.95
C ALA A 504 26.90 8.28 -18.39
N ARG A 505 26.11 8.10 -19.46
CA ARG A 505 25.79 6.78 -20.01
C ARG A 505 27.02 6.09 -20.61
N ASN A 506 27.78 6.78 -21.46
CA ASN A 506 28.90 6.17 -22.20
C ASN A 506 30.17 5.98 -21.35
N ASN A 507 30.43 6.83 -20.36
CA ASN A 507 31.63 6.76 -19.52
C ASN A 507 31.49 5.72 -18.39
N PHE A 508 30.32 5.64 -17.77
CA PHE A 508 30.11 4.73 -16.64
C PHE A 508 29.82 3.29 -17.06
N ALA A 509 29.37 3.06 -18.30
CA ALA A 509 29.17 1.71 -18.83
C ALA A 509 30.47 0.90 -19.00
N HIS A 510 31.65 1.56 -19.01
CA HIS A 510 32.89 0.94 -19.49
C HIS A 510 34.10 1.06 -18.54
N HIS A 511 34.03 1.86 -17.46
CA HIS A 511 35.23 2.19 -16.70
C HIS A 511 35.03 2.32 -15.18
N TYR A 512 35.94 1.71 -14.40
CA TYR A 512 36.04 1.82 -12.93
C TYR A 512 36.98 2.95 -12.47
N ARG A 513 37.67 3.61 -13.41
CA ARG A 513 38.81 4.51 -13.14
C ARG A 513 38.45 5.73 -12.30
N PHE A 514 37.20 6.20 -12.36
CA PHE A 514 36.75 7.43 -11.71
C PHE A 514 35.88 7.21 -10.46
N ASP A 515 35.75 5.97 -9.96
CA ASP A 515 34.90 5.64 -8.80
C ASP A 515 35.16 6.53 -7.57
N LYS A 516 36.45 6.84 -7.31
CA LYS A 516 36.86 7.70 -6.19
C LYS A 516 36.59 9.18 -6.45
N GLU A 517 36.67 9.62 -7.70
CA GLU A 517 36.43 11.01 -8.10
C GLU A 517 34.93 11.33 -8.20
N VAL A 518 34.08 10.31 -8.40
CA VAL A 518 32.62 10.51 -8.46
C VAL A 518 31.99 10.74 -7.08
N ARG A 519 32.66 10.34 -6.00
CA ARG A 519 32.23 10.68 -4.64
C ARG A 519 32.52 12.16 -4.33
N LYS A 520 31.47 12.97 -4.32
CA LYS A 520 31.46 14.37 -3.80
C LYS A 520 32.32 15.39 -4.56
N SER A 521 32.60 15.17 -5.85
CA SER A 521 33.24 16.20 -6.71
C SER A 521 32.22 17.18 -7.31
N LYS A 522 32.69 18.38 -7.65
CA LYS A 522 31.87 19.42 -8.30
C LYS A 522 31.39 18.94 -9.68
N GLU A 523 32.24 18.22 -10.39
CA GLU A 523 32.04 17.62 -11.69
C GLU A 523 30.89 16.61 -11.65
N SER A 524 30.83 15.77 -10.63
CA SER A 524 29.77 14.76 -10.50
C SER A 524 28.40 15.37 -10.25
N GLY A 525 28.33 16.39 -9.38
CA GLY A 525 27.10 17.14 -9.17
C GLY A 525 26.65 17.90 -10.43
N TYR A 526 27.59 18.48 -11.18
CA TYR A 526 27.27 19.15 -12.46
C TYR A 526 26.74 18.16 -13.50
N MET A 527 27.35 16.98 -13.63
CA MET A 527 26.90 15.94 -14.53
C MET A 527 25.52 15.38 -14.15
N LEU A 528 25.29 15.12 -12.86
CA LEU A 528 23.96 14.72 -12.36
C LEU A 528 22.91 15.76 -12.72
N THR A 529 23.23 17.05 -12.51
CA THR A 529 22.36 18.16 -12.91
C THR A 529 22.08 18.13 -14.41
N GLY A 530 23.10 17.83 -15.23
CA GLY A 530 22.95 17.64 -16.67
C GLY A 530 21.97 16.53 -17.05
N VAL A 531 22.05 15.36 -16.40
CA VAL A 531 21.10 14.25 -16.58
C VAL A 531 19.68 14.70 -16.20
N LEU A 532 19.51 15.32 -15.03
CA LEU A 532 18.22 15.81 -14.55
C LEU A 532 17.59 16.82 -15.51
N VAL A 533 18.36 17.83 -15.94
CA VAL A 533 17.89 18.86 -16.88
C VAL A 533 17.54 18.25 -18.23
N THR A 534 18.32 17.29 -18.71
CA THR A 534 18.04 16.59 -19.97
C THR A 534 16.67 15.91 -19.91
N MET A 535 16.38 15.19 -18.83
CA MET A 535 15.09 14.53 -18.65
C MET A 535 13.96 15.54 -18.52
N LEU A 536 14.10 16.49 -17.59
CA LEU A 536 13.04 17.46 -17.32
C LEU A 536 12.74 18.36 -18.51
N TYR A 537 13.73 18.68 -19.35
CA TYR A 537 13.56 19.57 -20.49
C TYR A 537 13.08 18.84 -21.75
N LEU A 538 13.59 17.63 -22.04
CA LEU A 538 13.25 16.94 -23.29
C LEU A 538 11.94 16.15 -23.22
N LEU A 539 11.49 15.77 -22.02
CA LEU A 539 10.27 14.98 -21.84
C LEU A 539 9.00 15.82 -21.66
N VAL A 540 9.10 17.15 -21.52
CA VAL A 540 7.89 17.98 -21.49
C VAL A 540 7.23 17.90 -22.87
N GLU A 541 5.95 17.56 -22.94
CA GLU A 541 5.17 17.71 -24.16
C GLU A 541 4.72 19.17 -24.29
N ASP A 542 4.80 19.75 -25.48
CA ASP A 542 4.15 21.04 -25.74
C ASP A 542 2.64 20.79 -25.69
N VAL A 543 1.93 21.56 -24.87
CA VAL A 543 0.46 21.66 -24.99
C VAL A 543 0.21 22.26 -26.38
N ARG A 544 -0.14 21.41 -27.34
CA ARG A 544 -0.64 21.86 -28.65
C ARG A 544 -2.07 22.31 -28.54
#